data_AF-A0A7W0AB12-F1
#
_entry.id   AF-A0A7W0AB12-F1
#
_cell.length_a   1.000
_cell.length_b   1.000
_cell.length_c   1.000
_cell.angle_alpha   90.00
_cell.angle_beta   90.00
_cell.angle_gamma   90.00
#
_symmetry.space_group_name_H-M   'P 1'
#
loop_
_entity.id
_entity.type
_entity.pdbx_description
1 polymer ?
#
loop_
_entity_poly.entity_id
_entity_poly.type
_entity_poly.pdbx_seq_one_letter_code
_entity_poly.pdbx_strand_id
1 'polypeptide(L)' 'DYAARKLAPFRDFLVADLIDALHVVQAPVLLGRGVRLWHGLERIEERFDVEVVSSPSGVGHVTFTRR' A
#
# COMPACT_ATOMS: atom_id res chain seq x y z
N ASP A 1 14.78 -9.43 4.02
CA ASP A 1 15.01 -10.61 3.16
C ASP A 1 13.70 -11.30 2.75
N TYR A 2 12.94 -11.94 3.66
CA TYR A 2 11.62 -12.53 3.31
C TYR A 2 10.56 -11.51 2.85
N ALA A 3 10.38 -10.42 3.60
CA ALA A 3 9.40 -9.39 3.26
C ALA A 3 9.70 -8.72 1.90
N ALA A 4 10.97 -8.55 1.55
CA ALA A 4 11.37 -7.99 0.26
C ALA A 4 10.96 -8.92 -0.90
N ARG A 5 11.13 -10.24 -0.76
CA ARG A 5 10.67 -11.22 -1.75
C ARG A 5 9.15 -11.21 -1.95
N LYS A 6 8.36 -11.03 -0.89
CA LYS A 6 6.89 -10.94 -1.01
C LYS A 6 6.42 -9.63 -1.65
N LEU A 7 7.14 -8.54 -1.43
CA LEU A 7 6.75 -7.22 -1.95
C LEU A 7 7.14 -7.00 -3.42
N ALA A 8 8.15 -7.71 -3.93
CA ALA A 8 8.59 -7.55 -5.32
C ALA A 8 7.45 -7.79 -6.34
N PRO A 9 6.74 -8.94 -6.32
CA PRO A 9 5.63 -9.16 -7.25
C PRO A 9 4.53 -8.09 -7.15
N PHE A 10 4.15 -7.71 -5.92
CA PHE A 10 3.14 -6.66 -5.70
C PHE A 10 3.53 -5.35 -6.39
N ARG A 11 4.79 -4.92 -6.24
CA ARG A 11 5.28 -3.70 -6.88
C ARG A 11 5.27 -3.80 -8.39
N ASP A 12 5.69 -4.94 -8.93
CA ASP A 12 5.72 -5.17 -10.37
C ASP A 12 4.30 -5.05 -10.95
N PHE A 13 3.28 -5.64 -10.29
CA PHE A 13 1.89 -5.50 -10.70
C PHE A 13 1.36 -4.06 -10.56
N LEU A 14 1.75 -3.35 -9.49
CA LEU A 14 1.31 -1.97 -9.28
C LEU A 14 1.92 -1.04 -10.33
N VAL A 15 3.21 -1.19 -10.65
CA VAL A 15 3.90 -0.42 -11.70
C VAL A 15 3.34 -0.75 -13.08
N ALA A 16 3.07 -2.02 -13.35
CA ALA A 16 2.47 -2.47 -14.61
C ALA A 16 0.97 -2.12 -14.77
N ASP A 17 0.36 -1.45 -13.78
CA ASP A 17 -1.06 -1.05 -13.80
C ASP A 17 -2.03 -2.22 -13.94
N LEU A 18 -1.74 -3.30 -13.20
CA LEU A 18 -2.52 -4.55 -13.17
C LEU A 18 -3.30 -4.75 -11.87
N ILE A 19 -3.37 -3.73 -11.02
CA ILE A 19 -4.11 -3.78 -9.76
C ILE A 19 -5.34 -2.88 -9.88
N ASP A 20 -6.53 -3.48 -9.78
CA ASP A 20 -7.79 -2.73 -9.82
C ASP A 20 -8.26 -2.30 -8.43
N ALA A 21 -7.92 -3.09 -7.40
CA ALA A 21 -8.25 -2.80 -6.00
C ALA A 21 -7.06 -3.14 -5.09
N LEU A 22 -6.69 -2.20 -4.22
CA LEU A 22 -5.66 -2.37 -3.19
C LEU A 22 -6.20 -1.91 -1.84
N HIS A 23 -6.06 -2.74 -0.81
CA HIS A 23 -6.45 -2.42 0.55
C HIS A 23 -5.24 -2.58 1.48
N VAL A 24 -4.86 -1.49 2.15
CA VAL A 24 -3.71 -1.44 3.06
C VAL A 24 -4.17 -1.04 4.45
N VAL A 25 -3.74 -1.80 5.46
CA VAL A 25 -3.99 -1.48 6.86
C VAL A 25 -2.76 -0.79 7.43
N GLN A 26 -2.92 0.48 7.81
CA GLN A 26 -1.90 1.29 8.45
C GLN A 26 -2.01 1.20 9.97
N ALA A 27 -1.05 0.54 10.60
CA ALA A 27 -0.93 0.51 12.06
C ALA A 27 -0.31 1.80 12.60
N PRO A 28 -0.73 2.29 13.78
CA PRO A 28 -0.19 3.49 14.42
C PRO A 28 1.15 3.19 15.11
N VAL A 29 2.16 2.79 14.34
CA VAL A 29 3.48 2.40 14.85
C VAL A 29 4.60 3.00 14.00
N LEU A 30 5.67 3.43 14.66
CA LEU A 30 6.91 3.83 14.00
C LEU A 30 7.86 2.64 13.94
N LEU A 31 8.14 2.16 12.73
CA LEU A 31 9.13 1.11 12.49
C LEU A 31 10.50 1.77 12.19
N GLY A 32 11.48 1.56 13.06
CA GLY A 32 12.84 2.10 12.87
C GLY A 32 13.66 1.38 11.78
N ARG A 33 13.20 0.22 11.30
CA ARG A 33 13.84 -0.57 10.23
C ARG A 33 12.82 -1.47 9.54
N GLY A 34 13.10 -1.91 8.32
CA GLY A 34 12.25 -2.83 7.57
C GLY A 34 12.29 -2.59 6.07
N VAL A 35 11.32 -3.15 5.36
CA VAL A 35 11.13 -2.91 3.92
C VAL A 35 10.07 -1.83 3.74
N ARG A 36 10.41 -0.77 2.99
CA ARG A 36 9.54 0.39 2.77
C ARG A 36 8.58 0.13 1.62
N LEU A 37 7.35 -0.31 1.88
CA LEU A 37 6.34 -0.65 0.84
C LEU A 37 6.32 0.33 -0.34
N TRP A 38 6.18 1.63 -0.04
CA TRP A 38 5.94 2.73 -0.98
C TRP A 38 7.15 3.30 -1.72
N HIS A 39 8.36 2.79 -1.46
CA HIS A 39 9.55 3.31 -2.12
C HIS A 39 9.50 3.10 -3.65
N GLY A 40 9.68 4.18 -4.43
CA GLY A 40 9.62 4.13 -5.89
C GLY A 40 8.19 4.04 -6.44
N LEU A 41 7.19 4.27 -5.60
CA LEU A 41 5.76 4.27 -5.94
C LEU A 41 5.15 5.66 -5.67
N GLU A 42 5.93 6.71 -5.87
CA GLU A 42 5.45 8.08 -5.74
C GLU A 42 4.33 8.34 -6.76
N ARG A 43 3.31 9.11 -6.36
CA ARG A 43 2.19 9.54 -7.23
C ARG A 43 1.23 8.43 -7.68
N ILE A 44 1.28 7.24 -7.09
CA ILE A 44 0.31 6.17 -7.42
C ILE A 44 -1.14 6.61 -7.16
N GLU A 45 -1.38 7.52 -6.21
CA GLU A 45 -2.69 8.10 -5.91
C GLU A 45 -3.33 8.87 -7.08
N GLU A 46 -2.57 9.18 -8.14
CA GLU A 46 -3.11 9.76 -9.37
C GLU A 46 -3.88 8.74 -10.21
N ARG A 47 -3.62 7.45 -10.01
CA ARG A 47 -4.24 6.33 -10.74
C ARG A 47 -5.45 5.71 -10.01
N PHE A 48 -5.65 6.08 -8.75
CA PHE A 48 -6.67 5.48 -7.89
C PHE A 48 -7.53 6.56 -7.22
N ASP A 49 -8.80 6.24 -7.03
CA ASP A 49 -9.60 6.87 -5.99
C ASP A 49 -9.26 6.24 -4.65
N VAL A 50 -9.00 7.09 -3.64
CA VAL A 50 -8.47 6.66 -2.34
C VAL A 50 -9.45 7.02 -1.23
N GLU A 51 -9.83 6.02 -0.45
CA GLU A 51 -10.66 6.16 0.75
C GLU A 51 -9.87 5.74 1.99
N VAL A 52 -10.06 6.47 3.09
CA VAL A 52 -9.44 6.13 4.39
C VAL A 52 -10.52 6.03 5.46
N VAL A 53 -10.58 4.87 6.13
CA VAL A 53 -11.52 4.60 7.23
C VAL A 53 -10.76 4.17 8.47
N SER A 54 -10.95 4.87 9.58
CA SER A 54 -10.40 4.47 10.88
C SER A 54 -11.23 3.34 11.49
N SER A 55 -10.58 2.31 12.05
CA SER A 55 -11.25 1.26 12.80
C SER A 55 -11.26 1.53 14.31
N PRO A 56 -12.19 0.91 15.07
CA PRO A 56 -12.15 0.95 16.55
C PRO A 56 -10.86 0.35 17.16
N SER A 57 -10.12 -0.49 16.41
CA SER A 57 -8.83 -1.04 16.85
C SER A 57 -7.66 -0.07 16.66
N GLY A 58 -7.92 1.15 16.17
CA GLY A 58 -6.93 2.21 16.04
C GLY A 58 -6.06 2.12 14.80
N VAL A 59 -6.40 1.25 13.83
CA VAL A 59 -5.71 1.17 12.53
C VAL A 59 -6.49 1.95 11.47
N GLY A 60 -5.77 2.49 10.48
CA GLY A 60 -6.37 3.07 9.29
C GLY A 60 -6.51 2.02 8.19
N HIS A 61 -7.70 1.86 7.63
CA HIS A 61 -7.95 1.10 6.42
C HIS A 61 -7.88 2.06 5.23
N VAL A 62 -6.92 1.86 4.32
CA VAL A 62 -6.73 2.66 3.11
C VAL A 62 -7.11 1.80 1.92
N THR A 63 -8.17 2.18 1.22
CA THR A 63 -8.67 1.48 0.03
C THR A 63 -8.38 2.33 -1.20
N PHE A 64 -7.78 1.70 -2.21
CA PHE A 64 -7.50 2.27 -3.52
C PHE A 64 -8.37 1.52 -4.54
N THR A 65 -9.13 2.27 -5.33
CA THR A 65 -9.93 1.75 -6.45
C THR A 65 -9.46 2.39 -7.73
N ARG A 66 -9.12 1.59 -8.75
CA ARG A 66 -8.59 2.12 -10.02
C ARG A 66 -9.61 3.04 -10.69
N ARG A 67 -9.12 4.18 -11.20
CA ARG A 67 -9.93 5.15 -11.97
C ARG A 67 -10.19 4.68 -13.40
#